data_AF-A0A7X7YLU3-F1
#
_entry.id   AF-A0A7X7YLU3-F1
#
_cell.length_a   1.000
_cell.length_b   1.000
_cell.length_c   1.000
_cell.angle_alpha   90.00
_cell.angle_beta   90.00
_cell.angle_gamma   90.00
#
_symmetry.space_group_name_H-M   'P 1'
#
loop_
_entity.id
_entity.type
_entity.pdbx_description
1 polymer ?
#
loop_
_entity_poly.entity_id
_entity_poly.type
_entity_poly.pdbx_seq_one_letter_code
_entity_poly.pdbx_strand_id
1 'polypeptide(L)'
;MRSVLREKSQDFFEILRYDRRDWMVFWDRYISENEEFMAGYCPALGLDREAVRAHLYAFERRFLDRLKMENETIRRIKGKTVNALSAIQGQLKLNQADFTVYMAGGLGVREFIAYRESRGFVVLMDIIALKKLDHLARMPELTVACVQQIRKVLDSPEGGSVWVSKELAS
;
A
#
# COMPACT_ATOMS: atom_id res chain seq x y z
N MET A 1 -7.86 15.52 14.70
CA MET A 1 -7.18 15.63 13.39
C MET A 1 -7.06 14.22 12.79
N ARG A 2 -7.66 13.91 11.63
CA ARG A 2 -7.50 12.58 11.01
C ARG A 2 -6.13 12.49 10.34
N SER A 3 -5.41 11.39 10.56
CA SER A 3 -4.08 11.12 9.99
C SER A 3 -4.17 10.92 8.46
N VAL A 4 -3.23 11.52 7.71
CA VAL A 4 -3.05 11.28 6.26
C VAL A 4 -2.69 9.82 5.98
N LEU A 5 -1.99 9.18 6.92
CA LEU A 5 -1.66 7.76 6.89
C LEU A 5 -2.70 6.95 7.69
N ARG A 6 -3.42 6.06 7.01
CA ARG A 6 -4.33 5.08 7.59
C ARG A 6 -3.66 3.71 7.65
N GLU A 7 -3.87 3.02 8.76
CA GLU A 7 -3.29 1.69 9.02
C GLU A 7 -4.38 0.64 8.78
N LYS A 8 -4.14 -0.27 7.83
CA LYS A 8 -5.08 -1.29 7.35
C LYS A 8 -4.38 -2.64 7.10
N SER A 9 -3.13 -2.79 7.52
CA SER A 9 -2.36 -4.00 7.29
C SER A 9 -2.85 -5.19 8.11
N GLN A 10 -3.45 -4.94 9.27
CA GLN A 10 -4.01 -6.01 10.12
C GLN A 10 -5.13 -6.78 9.42
N ASP A 11 -5.94 -6.09 8.62
CA ASP A 11 -7.06 -6.68 7.86
C ASP A 11 -6.54 -7.74 6.88
N PHE A 12 -5.33 -7.55 6.32
CA PHE A 12 -4.71 -8.52 5.44
C PHE A 12 -4.28 -9.81 6.18
N PHE A 13 -3.78 -9.69 7.42
CA PHE A 13 -3.29 -10.84 8.19
C PHE A 13 -4.38 -11.81 8.65
N GLU A 14 -5.65 -11.50 8.42
CA GLU A 14 -6.75 -12.45 8.54
C GLU A 14 -6.63 -13.63 7.58
N ILE A 15 -5.84 -13.50 6.49
CA ILE A 15 -5.47 -14.60 5.58
C ILE A 15 -4.91 -15.82 6.32
N LEU A 16 -4.24 -15.61 7.45
CA LEU A 16 -3.65 -16.66 8.27
C LEU A 16 -4.69 -17.53 8.99
N ARG A 17 -5.95 -17.09 9.07
CA ARG A 17 -7.05 -17.91 9.60
C ARG A 17 -7.63 -18.89 8.58
N TYR A 18 -7.27 -18.72 7.31
CA TYR A 18 -7.72 -19.57 6.22
C TYR A 18 -6.71 -20.68 5.93
N ASP A 19 -7.20 -21.81 5.45
CA ASP A 19 -6.35 -22.78 4.76
C ASP A 19 -5.80 -22.15 3.47
N ARG A 20 -4.58 -22.54 3.08
CA ARG A 20 -3.92 -21.97 1.89
C ARG A 20 -4.73 -22.16 0.61
N ARG A 21 -5.47 -23.26 0.51
CA ARG A 21 -6.37 -23.53 -0.62
C ARG A 21 -7.53 -22.53 -0.73
N ASP A 22 -7.86 -21.83 0.36
CA ASP A 22 -8.96 -20.89 0.47
C ASP A 22 -8.48 -19.42 0.49
N TRP A 23 -7.20 -19.16 0.21
CA TRP A 23 -6.65 -17.80 0.19
C TRP A 23 -7.26 -16.90 -0.88
N MET A 24 -7.75 -17.44 -1.99
CA MET A 24 -8.56 -16.67 -2.94
C MET A 24 -9.88 -16.19 -2.33
N VAL A 25 -10.54 -17.03 -1.50
CA VAL A 25 -11.79 -16.67 -0.83
C VAL A 25 -11.55 -15.53 0.15
N PHE A 26 -10.45 -15.63 0.91
CA PHE A 26 -9.99 -14.53 1.75
C PHE A 26 -9.77 -13.24 0.93
N TRP A 27 -9.05 -13.32 -0.19
CA TRP A 27 -8.73 -12.15 -1.00
C TRP A 27 -9.97 -11.46 -1.56
N ASP A 28 -10.91 -12.21 -2.11
CA ASP A 28 -12.16 -11.66 -2.64
C ASP A 28 -12.93 -10.90 -1.53
N ARG A 29 -12.98 -11.46 -0.32
CA ARG A 29 -13.57 -10.78 0.85
C ARG A 29 -12.77 -9.54 1.25
N TYR A 30 -11.45 -9.65 1.34
CA TYR A 30 -10.57 -8.55 1.76
C TYR A 30 -10.72 -7.33 0.85
N ILE A 31 -10.75 -7.53 -0.46
CA ILE A 31 -10.96 -6.46 -1.44
C ILE A 31 -12.34 -5.83 -1.28
N SER A 32 -13.39 -6.66 -1.13
CA SER A 32 -14.76 -6.17 -0.97
C SER A 32 -14.95 -5.36 0.32
N GLU A 33 -14.40 -5.80 1.45
CA GLU A 33 -14.50 -5.10 2.74
C GLU A 33 -13.68 -3.81 2.77
N ASN A 34 -12.70 -3.67 1.87
CA ASN A 34 -11.76 -2.55 1.80
C ASN A 34 -11.83 -1.81 0.46
N GLU A 35 -13.00 -1.82 -0.19
CA GLU A 35 -13.20 -1.23 -1.52
C GLU A 35 -12.72 0.24 -1.59
N GLU A 36 -12.90 1.00 -0.49
CA GLU A 36 -12.49 2.42 -0.40
C GLU A 36 -11.03 2.68 -0.80
N PHE A 37 -10.15 1.68 -0.62
CA PHE A 37 -8.73 1.79 -0.92
C PHE A 37 -8.15 0.61 -1.69
N MET A 38 -8.92 -0.43 -2.00
CA MET A 38 -8.42 -1.58 -2.77
C MET A 38 -8.99 -1.66 -4.19
N ALA A 39 -10.04 -0.91 -4.52
CA ALA A 39 -10.70 -0.98 -5.83
C ALA A 39 -9.74 -0.79 -7.01
N GLY A 40 -8.76 0.11 -6.88
CA GLY A 40 -7.77 0.38 -7.92
C GLY A 40 -6.51 -0.49 -7.86
N TYR A 41 -6.34 -1.36 -6.86
CA TYR A 41 -5.09 -2.14 -6.69
C TYR A 41 -4.79 -3.06 -7.87
N CYS A 42 -5.71 -3.99 -8.19
CA CYS A 42 -5.51 -4.93 -9.30
C CYS A 42 -5.49 -4.23 -10.66
N PRO A 43 -6.42 -3.28 -10.97
CA PRO A 43 -6.39 -2.54 -12.22
C PRO A 43 -5.09 -1.75 -12.44
N ALA A 44 -4.58 -1.06 -11.41
CA ALA A 44 -3.35 -0.28 -11.50
C ALA A 44 -2.11 -1.14 -11.76
N LEU A 45 -2.16 -2.42 -11.37
CA LEU A 45 -1.10 -3.39 -11.61
C LEU A 45 -1.34 -4.27 -12.85
N GLY A 46 -2.46 -4.11 -13.55
CA GLY A 46 -2.84 -4.98 -14.66
C GLY A 46 -3.03 -6.45 -14.27
N LEU A 47 -3.42 -6.73 -13.02
CA LEU A 47 -3.55 -8.09 -12.51
C LEU A 47 -4.94 -8.66 -12.78
N ASP A 48 -4.99 -9.79 -13.47
CA ASP A 48 -6.18 -10.62 -13.57
C ASP A 48 -6.30 -11.60 -12.39
N ARG A 49 -7.38 -12.37 -12.38
CA ARG A 49 -7.68 -13.33 -11.30
C ARG A 49 -6.64 -14.46 -11.21
N GLU A 50 -6.03 -14.86 -12.32
CA GLU A 50 -5.01 -15.92 -12.32
C GLU A 50 -3.68 -15.41 -11.77
N ALA A 51 -3.26 -14.20 -12.16
CA ALA A 51 -2.08 -13.53 -11.63
C ALA A 51 -2.23 -13.28 -10.12
N VAL A 52 -3.39 -12.81 -9.67
CA VAL A 52 -3.71 -12.66 -8.25
C VAL A 52 -3.53 -14.00 -7.52
N ARG A 53 -4.12 -15.08 -8.04
CA ARG A 53 -3.99 -16.42 -7.46
C ARG A 53 -2.53 -16.85 -7.39
N ALA A 54 -1.76 -16.67 -8.47
CA ALA A 54 -0.36 -17.02 -8.51
C ALA A 54 0.45 -16.28 -7.42
N HIS A 55 0.23 -14.97 -7.26
CA HIS A 55 0.91 -14.19 -6.22
C HIS A 55 0.51 -14.61 -4.80
N LEU A 56 -0.78 -14.78 -4.53
CA LEU A 56 -1.26 -15.23 -3.22
C LEU A 56 -0.66 -16.60 -2.87
N TYR A 57 -0.70 -17.53 -3.81
CA TYR A 57 -0.28 -18.90 -3.57
C TYR A 57 1.25 -19.02 -3.60
N ALA A 58 1.99 -18.02 -4.07
CA ALA A 58 3.44 -17.95 -3.90
C ALA A 58 3.87 -17.57 -2.48
N PHE A 59 2.98 -17.03 -1.63
CA PHE A 59 3.36 -16.72 -0.26
C PHE A 59 3.62 -17.98 0.58
N GLU A 60 4.66 -17.89 1.39
CA GLU A 60 4.88 -18.82 2.48
C GLU A 60 4.12 -18.35 3.73
N ARG A 61 3.35 -19.24 4.36
CA ARG A 61 2.62 -18.92 5.60
C ARG A 61 3.55 -18.39 6.70
N ARG A 62 4.72 -19.02 6.87
CA ARG A 62 5.76 -18.58 7.82
C ARG A 62 6.29 -17.17 7.55
N PHE A 63 6.26 -16.71 6.30
CA PHE A 63 6.67 -15.34 5.96
C PHE A 63 5.62 -14.34 6.49
N LEU A 64 4.34 -14.64 6.24
CA LEU A 64 3.22 -13.81 6.71
C LEU A 64 3.11 -13.80 8.23
N ASP A 65 3.28 -14.96 8.89
CA ASP A 65 3.31 -15.06 10.36
C ASP A 65 4.42 -14.20 10.97
N ARG A 66 5.65 -14.30 10.44
CA ARG A 66 6.79 -13.48 10.92
C ARG A 66 6.50 -11.99 10.75
N LEU A 67 5.98 -11.58 9.59
CA LEU A 67 5.66 -10.18 9.34
C LEU A 67 4.57 -9.67 10.30
N LYS A 68 3.56 -10.49 10.60
CA LYS A 68 2.55 -10.17 11.62
C LYS A 68 3.15 -9.99 13.01
N MET A 69 4.15 -10.80 13.38
CA MET A 69 4.86 -10.67 14.66
C MET A 69 5.69 -9.38 14.76
N GLU A 70 6.12 -8.81 13.64
CA GLU A 70 6.84 -7.52 13.58
C GLU A 70 5.93 -6.29 13.79
N ASN A 71 4.67 -6.47 14.20
CA ASN A 71 3.68 -5.41 14.36
C ASN A 71 4.15 -4.23 15.22
N GLU A 72 4.87 -4.46 16.32
CA GLU A 72 5.40 -3.36 17.15
C GLU A 72 6.45 -2.52 16.41
N THR A 73 7.34 -3.18 15.67
CA THR A 73 8.33 -2.52 14.82
C THR A 73 7.63 -1.73 13.72
N ILE A 74 6.66 -2.32 13.04
CA ILE A 74 5.86 -1.66 12.00
C ILE A 74 5.12 -0.44 12.57
N ARG A 75 4.51 -0.55 13.76
CA ARG A 75 3.85 0.56 14.46
C ARG A 75 4.81 1.71 14.76
N ARG A 76 6.02 1.40 15.22
CA ARG A 76 7.06 2.40 15.49
C ARG A 76 7.48 3.12 14.20
N ILE A 77 7.71 2.36 13.13
CA ILE A 77 8.09 2.92 11.82
C ILE A 77 6.94 3.77 11.25
N LYS A 78 5.69 3.32 11.37
CA LYS A 78 4.49 4.10 11.02
C LYS A 78 4.47 5.44 11.74
N GLY A 79 4.77 5.48 13.04
CA GLY A 79 4.88 6.72 13.80
C GLY A 79 5.92 7.68 13.19
N LYS A 80 7.09 7.15 12.79
CA LYS A 80 8.11 7.94 12.07
C LYS A 80 7.61 8.43 10.71
N THR A 81 6.87 7.61 9.96
CA THR A 81 6.28 7.99 8.66
C THR A 81 5.26 9.11 8.81
N VAL A 82 4.40 9.07 9.83
CA VAL A 82 3.45 10.16 10.11
C VAL A 82 4.21 11.46 10.38
N ASN A 83 5.24 11.43 11.22
CA ASN A 83 6.05 12.59 11.53
C ASN A 83 6.75 13.15 10.27
N ALA A 84 7.30 12.28 9.42
CA ALA A 84 7.94 12.68 8.17
C ALA A 84 6.96 13.35 7.20
N LEU A 85 5.75 12.80 7.06
CA LEU A 85 4.67 13.40 6.24
C LEU A 85 4.21 14.76 6.79
N SER A 86 4.06 14.88 8.11
CA SER A 86 3.71 16.16 8.75
C SER A 86 4.77 17.24 8.54
N ALA A 87 6.06 16.87 8.56
CA ALA A 87 7.16 17.82 8.36
C ALA A 87 7.17 18.45 6.96
N ILE A 88 6.74 17.73 5.93
CA ILE A 88 6.70 18.22 4.54
C ILE A 88 5.34 18.78 4.12
N GLN A 89 4.32 18.68 4.98
CA GLN A 89 2.94 19.04 4.65
C GLN A 89 2.81 20.48 4.15
N GLY A 90 3.47 21.42 4.83
CA GLY A 90 3.47 22.83 4.46
C GLY A 90 4.19 23.12 3.14
N GLN A 91 5.25 22.36 2.82
CA GLN A 91 6.03 22.54 1.58
C GLN A 91 5.28 22.07 0.35
N LEU A 92 4.52 20.98 0.49
CA LEU A 92 3.83 20.34 -0.62
C LEU A 92 2.42 20.89 -0.85
N LYS A 93 2.01 21.94 -0.13
CA LYS A 93 0.64 22.51 -0.14
C LYS A 93 -0.45 21.43 -0.07
N LEU A 94 -0.18 20.37 0.70
CA LEU A 94 -1.02 19.17 0.72
C LEU A 94 -2.30 19.49 1.48
N ASN A 95 -3.38 19.75 0.76
CA ASN A 95 -4.70 19.64 1.37
C ASN A 95 -4.97 18.15 1.59
N GLN A 96 -5.50 17.79 2.77
CA GLN A 96 -5.87 16.40 3.06
C GLN A 96 -6.90 15.83 2.06
N ALA A 97 -7.58 16.71 1.31
CA ALA A 97 -8.47 16.34 0.23
C ALA A 97 -7.75 15.84 -1.03
N ASP A 98 -6.44 16.06 -1.18
CA ASP A 98 -5.74 15.74 -2.43
C ASP A 98 -5.32 14.27 -2.50
N PHE A 99 -4.99 13.65 -1.36
CA PHE A 99 -4.64 12.22 -1.29
C PHE A 99 -4.75 11.64 0.13
N THR A 100 -4.96 10.32 0.22
CA THR A 100 -4.91 9.53 1.45
C THR A 100 -3.94 8.37 1.27
N VAL A 101 -3.04 8.16 2.24
CA VAL A 101 -2.09 7.05 2.24
C VAL A 101 -2.63 5.90 3.10
N TYR A 102 -2.69 4.71 2.55
CA TYR A 102 -3.08 3.48 3.23
C TYR A 102 -1.88 2.55 3.33
N MET A 103 -1.51 2.20 4.56
CA MET A 103 -0.61 1.08 4.82
C MET A 103 -1.44 -0.20 4.86
N ALA A 104 -1.31 -1.05 3.86
CA ALA A 104 -2.17 -2.22 3.67
C ALA A 104 -1.32 -3.44 3.24
N GLY A 105 -1.88 -4.63 3.35
CA GLY A 105 -1.26 -5.83 2.76
C GLY A 105 -1.80 -6.05 1.35
N GLY A 106 -0.90 -6.17 0.38
CA GLY A 106 -1.25 -6.55 -0.99
C GLY A 106 -0.61 -7.87 -1.39
N LEU A 107 -0.37 -8.01 -2.69
CA LEU A 107 0.25 -9.17 -3.31
C LEU A 107 1.79 -9.09 -3.32
N GLY A 108 2.36 -7.99 -2.80
CA GLY A 108 3.80 -7.79 -2.74
C GLY A 108 4.43 -7.57 -4.11
N VAL A 109 3.69 -6.99 -5.06
CA VAL A 109 4.16 -6.72 -6.44
C VAL A 109 4.92 -5.40 -6.52
N ARG A 110 4.46 -4.38 -5.80
CA ARG A 110 5.01 -3.01 -5.76
C ARG A 110 4.85 -2.44 -4.37
N GLU A 111 5.83 -1.66 -3.93
CA GLU A 111 5.81 -1.01 -2.61
C GLU A 111 4.73 0.06 -2.53
N PHE A 112 4.61 0.85 -3.60
CA PHE A 112 3.66 1.94 -3.70
C PHE A 112 2.91 1.90 -5.01
N ILE A 113 1.60 2.11 -4.89
CA ILE A 113 0.64 2.24 -5.98
C ILE A 113 -0.23 3.44 -5.63
N ALA A 114 -0.43 4.33 -6.57
CA ALA A 114 -1.32 5.46 -6.42
C ALA A 114 -2.28 5.53 -7.60
N TYR A 115 -3.53 5.83 -7.33
CA TYR A 115 -4.53 6.00 -8.37
C TYR A 115 -5.57 7.02 -7.93
N ARG A 116 -6.19 7.66 -8.92
CA ARG A 116 -7.19 8.70 -8.70
C ARG A 116 -8.54 8.10 -8.40
N GLU A 117 -9.14 8.55 -7.30
CA GLU A 117 -10.50 8.26 -6.89
C GLU A 117 -11.34 9.54 -6.89
N SER A 118 -12.67 9.38 -6.76
CA SER A 118 -13.64 10.49 -6.76
C SER A 118 -13.32 11.62 -5.76
N ARG A 119 -12.62 11.30 -4.66
CA ARG A 119 -12.30 12.24 -3.56
C ARG A 119 -10.84 12.68 -3.50
N GLY A 120 -10.00 12.27 -4.46
CA GLY A 120 -8.54 12.51 -4.44
C GLY A 120 -7.75 11.24 -4.77
N PHE A 121 -6.44 11.27 -4.60
CA PHE A 121 -5.60 10.09 -4.84
C PHE A 121 -5.62 9.13 -3.64
N VAL A 122 -5.77 7.85 -3.92
CA VAL A 122 -5.46 6.78 -2.98
C VAL A 122 -4.02 6.38 -3.21
N VAL A 123 -3.21 6.36 -2.16
CA VAL A 123 -1.84 5.85 -2.18
C VAL A 123 -1.79 4.60 -1.33
N LEU A 124 -1.63 3.44 -1.95
CA LEU A 124 -1.41 2.17 -1.27
C LEU A 124 0.08 1.95 -1.07
N MET A 125 0.42 1.66 0.18
CA MET A 125 1.72 1.21 0.63
C MET A 125 1.61 -0.26 1.03
N ASP A 126 2.13 -1.14 0.19
CA ASP A 126 2.04 -2.59 0.35
C ASP A 126 3.13 -3.08 1.30
N ILE A 127 2.73 -3.42 2.53
CA ILE A 127 3.65 -3.91 3.56
C ILE A 127 4.31 -5.24 3.18
N ILE A 128 3.70 -6.03 2.30
CA ILE A 128 4.26 -7.30 1.82
C ILE A 128 5.44 -7.01 0.89
N ALA A 129 5.29 -6.07 -0.03
CA ALA A 129 6.36 -5.64 -0.93
C ALA A 129 7.51 -5.02 -0.13
N LEU A 130 7.21 -4.09 0.79
CA LEU A 130 8.20 -3.48 1.66
C LEU A 130 9.01 -4.52 2.45
N LYS A 131 8.37 -5.58 2.96
CA LYS A 131 9.09 -6.65 3.66
C LYS A 131 9.94 -7.48 2.73
N LYS A 132 9.42 -7.88 1.56
CA LYS A 132 10.18 -8.69 0.58
C LYS A 132 11.47 -8.01 0.13
N LEU A 133 11.47 -6.67 0.10
CA LEU A 133 12.60 -5.84 -0.33
C LEU A 133 13.47 -5.34 0.84
N ASP A 134 13.18 -5.75 2.07
CA ASP A 134 13.85 -5.25 3.29
C ASP A 134 13.79 -3.71 3.44
N HIS A 135 12.70 -3.11 2.97
CA HIS A 135 12.48 -1.67 2.93
C HIS A 135 11.58 -1.15 4.06
N LEU A 136 11.14 -2.01 4.99
CA LEU A 136 10.31 -1.57 6.12
C LEU A 136 10.94 -0.42 6.92
N ALA A 137 12.25 -0.48 7.20
CA ALA A 137 12.95 0.59 7.92
C ALA A 137 12.97 1.92 7.14
N ARG A 138 12.94 1.84 5.81
CA ARG A 138 12.95 2.94 4.85
C ARG A 138 11.54 3.46 4.52
N MET A 139 10.51 2.90 5.12
CA MET A 139 9.12 3.31 4.89
C MET A 139 8.89 4.83 5.03
N PRO A 140 9.49 5.57 5.99
CA PRO A 140 9.28 7.02 6.09
C PRO A 140 9.79 7.77 4.85
N GLU A 141 11.05 7.54 4.45
CA GLU A 141 11.67 8.21 3.29
C GLU A 141 10.98 7.84 1.97
N LEU A 142 10.62 6.57 1.78
CA LEU A 142 9.96 6.10 0.57
C LEU A 142 8.54 6.67 0.43
N THR A 143 7.81 6.78 1.54
CA THR A 143 6.48 7.38 1.54
C THR A 143 6.54 8.86 1.17
N VAL A 144 7.52 9.60 1.72
CA VAL A 144 7.74 11.00 1.38
C VAL A 144 8.07 11.17 -0.10
N ALA A 145 9.01 10.37 -0.62
CA ALA A 145 9.39 10.42 -2.03
C ALA A 145 8.21 10.09 -2.96
N CYS A 146 7.40 9.09 -2.61
CA CYS A 146 6.18 8.73 -3.32
C CYS A 146 5.19 9.90 -3.38
N VAL A 147 4.87 10.52 -2.23
CA VAL A 147 3.95 11.66 -2.17
C VAL A 147 4.47 12.86 -2.96
N GLN A 148 5.77 13.15 -2.90
CA GLN A 148 6.40 14.19 -3.72
C GLN A 148 6.27 13.90 -5.22
N GLN A 149 6.44 12.64 -5.63
CA GLN A 149 6.31 12.24 -7.02
C GLN A 149 4.86 12.35 -7.51
N ILE A 150 3.89 11.92 -6.70
CA ILE A 150 2.46 12.09 -7.00
C ILE A 150 2.10 13.57 -7.13
N ARG A 151 2.65 14.43 -6.28
CA ARG A 151 2.45 15.88 -6.38
C ARG A 151 2.95 16.43 -7.72
N LYS A 152 4.10 15.99 -8.21
CA LYS A 152 4.61 16.36 -9.54
C LYS A 152 3.70 15.88 -10.68
N VAL A 153 3.14 14.67 -10.55
CA VAL A 153 2.18 14.14 -11.53
C VAL A 153 0.89 14.96 -11.53
N LEU A 154 0.41 15.37 -10.34
CA LEU A 154 -0.76 16.23 -10.17
C LEU A 154 -0.59 17.63 -10.76
N ASP A 155 0.59 18.21 -10.59
CA ASP A 155 0.91 19.54 -11.11
C ASP A 155 1.24 19.51 -12.62
N SER A 156 1.36 18.32 -13.23
CA SER A 156 1.58 18.16 -14.66
C SER A 156 0.27 18.28 -15.46
N PRO A 157 0.24 19.02 -16.58
CA PRO A 157 -0.95 19.17 -17.43
C PRO A 157 -1.46 17.85 -18.05
N GLU A 158 -0.64 16.79 -18.04
CA GLU A 158 -0.99 15.46 -18.54
C GLU A 158 -1.83 14.61 -17.56
N GLY A 159 -2.04 15.08 -16.32
CA GLY A 159 -3.08 14.57 -15.42
C GLY A 159 -3.09 13.04 -15.23
N GLY A 160 -1.94 12.44 -14.92
CA GLY A 160 -1.81 10.99 -14.73
C GLY A 160 -2.83 10.44 -13.73
N SER A 161 -3.61 9.43 -14.13
CA SER A 161 -4.65 8.79 -13.31
C SER A 161 -4.12 7.69 -12.39
N VAL A 162 -2.94 7.14 -12.71
CA VAL A 162 -2.27 6.07 -11.97
C VAL A 162 -0.76 6.36 -11.93
N TRP A 163 -0.15 6.11 -10.78
CA TRP A 163 1.29 6.08 -10.60
C TRP A 163 1.67 4.82 -9.85
N VAL A 164 2.69 4.12 -10.33
CA VAL A 164 3.21 2.92 -9.69
C VAL A 164 4.71 3.11 -9.49
N SER A 165 5.23 2.70 -8.33
CA SER A 165 6.67 2.61 -8.14
C SER A 165 7.33 1.79 -9.27
N LYS A 166 8.53 2.19 -9.72
CA LYS A 166 9.21 1.55 -10.86
C LYS A 166 9.31 0.04 -10.67
N GLU A 167 9.28 -0.69 -11.79
CA GLU A 167 9.51 -2.13 -11.82
C GLU A 167 10.79 -2.52 -11.10
N LEU A 168 10.71 -3.64 -10.41
CA LEU A 168 11.87 -4.31 -9.84
C LEU A 168 12.76 -4.75 -11.01
N ALA A 169 13.94 -4.15 -11.16
CA ALA A 169 15.00 -4.79 -11.92
C ALA A 169 15.30 -6.12 -11.21
N SER A 170 15.10 -7.22 -11.94
CA SER A 170 15.29 -8.60 -11.49
C SER A 170 16.73 -8.86 -11.07
#